data_AF-A0A7Y3LJF1-F1
#
_entry.id   AF-A0A7Y3LJF1-F1
#
_cell.length_a   1.000
_cell.length_b   1.000
_cell.length_c   1.000
_cell.angle_alpha   90.00
_cell.angle_beta   90.00
_cell.angle_gamma   90.00
#
_symmetry.space_group_name_H-M   'P 1'
#
loop_
_entity.id
_entity.type
_entity.pdbx_description
1 polymer ?
#
loop_
_entity_poly.entity_id
_entity_poly.type
_entity_poly.pdbx_seq_one_letter_code
_entity_poly.pdbx_strand_id
1 'polypeptide(L)'
;MSSLTDAKGETAIGDSQFQHGDSTEGSYRTRWSWEKVGWGTHCVDCYPGNCPYRVYVRDGKVLREEPSATFHEIEEGVPDFNPMGCNKGACWSQ
;
A
#
# COMPACT_ATOMS: atom_id res chain seq x y z
N MET A 1 24.05 -30.83 24.45
CA MET A 1 24.46 -31.07 25.86
C MET A 1 25.41 -29.93 26.23
N SER A 2 24.90 -28.80 26.72
CA SER A 2 24.53 -28.62 28.12
C SER A 2 23.39 -27.61 28.26
N SER A 3 22.32 -27.99 28.96
CA SER A 3 21.24 -27.08 29.37
C SER A 3 21.65 -26.40 30.67
N LEU A 4 21.67 -25.07 30.71
CA LEU A 4 21.74 -24.31 31.95
C LEU A 4 20.31 -24.03 32.41
N THR A 5 19.91 -24.67 33.52
CA THR A 5 18.67 -24.42 34.24
C THR A 5 18.92 -23.39 35.33
N ASP A 6 18.03 -22.42 35.51
CA ASP A 6 18.11 -21.52 36.66
C ASP A 6 17.65 -22.21 37.95
N ALA A 7 17.96 -21.59 39.09
CA ALA A 7 17.76 -22.13 40.42
C ALA A 7 16.29 -22.22 40.89
N LYS A 8 15.31 -21.91 40.02
CA LYS A 8 13.87 -21.97 40.37
C LYS A 8 13.08 -23.03 39.62
N GLY A 9 13.69 -23.74 38.66
CA GLY A 9 13.03 -24.87 37.99
C GLY A 9 11.80 -24.49 37.16
N GLU A 10 11.61 -23.21 36.85
CA GLU A 10 10.64 -22.79 35.84
C GLU A 10 11.30 -22.90 34.47
N THR A 11 10.70 -23.70 33.60
CA THR A 11 11.05 -23.67 32.20
C THR A 11 10.56 -22.32 31.68
N ALA A 12 11.46 -21.34 31.57
CA ALA A 12 11.17 -20.17 30.77
C ALA A 12 10.83 -20.71 29.38
N ILE A 13 9.55 -20.70 29.03
CA ILE A 13 9.12 -20.66 27.64
C ILE A 13 9.62 -19.30 27.18
N GLY A 14 10.92 -19.24 26.86
CA GLY A 14 11.47 -18.11 26.18
C GLY A 14 10.62 -17.99 24.93
N ASP A 15 9.83 -16.92 24.85
CA ASP A 15 9.18 -16.52 23.62
C ASP A 15 10.28 -16.57 22.58
N SER A 16 10.27 -17.62 21.77
CA SER A 16 11.18 -17.75 20.67
C SER A 16 10.89 -16.52 19.85
N GLN A 17 11.78 -15.54 19.93
CA GLN A 17 11.81 -14.42 19.01
C GLN A 17 11.86 -15.11 17.65
N PHE A 18 10.71 -15.19 16.99
CA PHE A 18 10.61 -15.60 15.61
C PHE A 18 11.39 -14.52 14.87
N GLN A 19 12.70 -14.69 14.77
CA GLN A 19 13.50 -13.98 13.80
C GLN A 19 13.10 -14.58 12.46
N HIS A 20 11.93 -14.15 11.97
CA HIS A 20 11.59 -14.29 10.57
C HIS A 20 12.70 -13.51 9.85
N GLY A 21 13.65 -14.25 9.29
CA GLY A 21 14.65 -13.71 8.38
C GLY A 21 13.93 -13.21 7.14
N ASP A 22 13.41 -11.99 7.23
CA ASP A 22 12.46 -11.43 6.28
C ASP A 22 13.14 -10.46 5.31
N SER A 23 14.38 -10.76 4.90
CA SER A 23 15.15 -9.82 4.08
C SER A 23 14.52 -9.60 2.70
N THR A 24 13.83 -10.61 2.16
CA THR A 24 13.19 -10.55 0.84
C THR A 24 11.76 -10.03 0.91
N GLU A 25 10.89 -10.57 1.78
CA GLU A 25 9.52 -10.07 1.90
C GLU A 25 9.49 -8.68 2.56
N GLY A 26 10.35 -8.43 3.56
CA GLY A 26 10.56 -7.11 4.15
C GLY A 26 10.97 -6.04 3.12
N SER A 27 11.74 -6.41 2.09
CA SER A 27 12.05 -5.52 0.96
C SER A 27 10.79 -5.14 0.17
N TYR A 28 9.91 -6.10 -0.14
CA TYR A 28 8.65 -5.81 -0.82
C TYR A 28 7.69 -4.98 0.04
N ARG A 29 7.59 -5.26 1.33
CA ARG A 29 6.80 -4.47 2.29
C ARG A 29 7.31 -3.04 2.38
N THR A 30 8.63 -2.85 2.39
CA THR A 30 9.27 -1.53 2.34
C THR A 30 9.05 -0.84 1.00
N ARG A 31 8.98 -1.58 -0.12
CA ARG A 31 8.65 -1.00 -1.44
C ARG A 31 7.19 -0.54 -1.50
N TRP A 32 6.27 -1.23 -0.83
CA TRP A 32 4.84 -0.91 -0.78
C TRP A 32 4.45 -0.11 0.49
N SER A 33 5.20 0.95 0.78
CA SER A 33 4.92 1.87 1.89
C SER A 33 4.98 3.34 1.46
N TRP A 34 4.45 4.26 2.25
CA TRP A 34 4.43 5.70 1.91
C TRP A 34 4.24 6.51 3.19
N GLU A 35 4.60 7.79 3.13
CA GLU A 35 4.45 8.73 4.23
C GLU A 35 3.09 9.44 4.21
N LYS A 36 2.62 9.77 3.01
CA LYS A 36 1.35 10.48 2.81
C LYS A 36 0.66 10.04 1.53
N VAL A 37 -0.66 10.21 1.53
CA VAL A 37 -1.52 10.03 0.36
C VAL A 37 -2.26 11.34 0.11
N GLY A 38 -2.13 11.88 -1.10
CA GLY A 38 -2.87 13.04 -1.58
C GLY A 38 -3.98 12.66 -2.56
N TRP A 39 -4.85 13.62 -2.86
CA TRP A 39 -5.82 13.53 -3.95
C TRP A 39 -5.22 14.15 -5.22
N GLY A 40 -5.47 13.52 -6.37
CA GLY A 40 -5.03 14.01 -7.67
C GLY A 40 -6.02 13.68 -8.78
N THR A 41 -5.87 14.38 -9.91
CA THR A 41 -6.50 14.07 -11.19
C THR A 41 -5.58 14.56 -12.32
N HIS A 42 -5.77 14.05 -13.54
CA HIS A 42 -4.95 14.42 -14.69
C HIS A 42 -5.63 15.52 -15.50
N CYS A 43 -5.09 16.74 -15.43
CA CYS A 43 -5.60 17.90 -16.15
C CYS A 43 -5.15 17.89 -17.62
N VAL A 44 -5.62 16.89 -18.37
CA VAL A 44 -5.36 16.71 -19.81
C VAL A 44 -6.68 16.53 -20.56
N ASP A 45 -6.68 16.81 -21.86
CA ASP A 45 -7.87 16.70 -22.69
C ASP A 45 -8.18 15.22 -23.01
N CYS A 46 -8.80 14.53 -22.04
CA CYS A 46 -9.10 13.11 -22.09
C CYS A 46 -10.58 12.81 -21.86
N TYR A 47 -11.49 13.73 -22.23
CA TYR A 47 -12.92 13.66 -21.96
C TYR A 47 -13.55 12.27 -22.22
N PRO A 48 -14.35 11.72 -21.28
CA PRO A 48 -14.77 12.31 -19.99
C PRO A 48 -13.79 12.05 -18.83
N GLY A 49 -12.48 12.01 -19.07
CA GLY A 49 -11.45 11.64 -18.10
C GLY A 49 -11.18 12.67 -17.01
N ASN A 50 -11.96 12.63 -15.94
CA ASN A 50 -11.73 13.32 -14.67
C ASN A 50 -11.48 12.30 -13.54
N CYS A 51 -10.68 11.28 -13.86
CA CYS A 51 -10.46 10.13 -12.99
C CYS A 51 -9.85 10.57 -11.65
N PRO A 52 -10.41 10.15 -10.49
CA PRO A 52 -9.84 10.44 -9.19
C PRO A 52 -8.68 9.49 -8.89
N TYR A 53 -7.53 10.04 -8.52
CA TYR A 53 -6.33 9.27 -8.17
C TYR A 53 -5.89 9.54 -6.72
N ARG A 54 -5.36 8.50 -6.08
CA ARG A 54 -4.55 8.59 -4.87
C ARG A 54 -3.08 8.74 -5.26
N VAL A 55 -2.46 9.81 -4.78
CA VAL A 55 -1.05 10.13 -5.05
C VAL A 55 -0.23 9.77 -3.82
N TYR A 56 0.62 8.76 -3.94
CA TYR A 56 1.43 8.24 -2.84
C TYR A 56 2.80 8.93 -2.84
N VAL A 57 3.24 9.41 -1.68
CA VAL A 57 4.51 10.15 -1.53
C VAL A 57 5.37 9.54 -0.44
N ARG A 58 6.68 9.52 -0.69
CA ARG A 58 7.73 9.10 0.25
C ARG A 58 8.96 9.96 0.04
N ASP A 59 9.68 10.32 1.11
CA ASP A 59 10.87 11.17 1.05
C ASP A 59 10.62 12.49 0.31
N GLY A 60 9.41 13.04 0.48
CA GLY A 60 8.97 14.27 -0.20
C GLY A 60 8.74 14.15 -1.73
N LYS A 61 8.87 12.96 -2.33
CA LYS A 61 8.70 12.71 -3.77
C LYS A 61 7.49 11.84 -4.08
N VAL A 62 6.84 12.08 -5.22
CA VAL A 62 5.76 11.21 -5.70
C VAL A 62 6.36 9.85 -6.04
N LEU A 63 5.79 8.80 -5.43
CA LEU A 63 6.21 7.41 -5.63
C LEU A 63 5.41 6.74 -6.75
N ARG A 64 4.09 6.88 -6.70
CA ARG A 64 3.14 6.29 -7.66
C ARG A 64 1.76 6.93 -7.51
N GLU A 65 0.90 6.66 -8.47
CA GLU A 65 -0.53 7.02 -8.42
C GLU A 65 -1.41 5.78 -8.65
N GLU A 66 -2.61 5.77 -8.08
CA GLU A 66 -3.61 4.71 -8.28
C GLU A 66 -5.02 5.28 -8.44
N PRO A 67 -5.85 4.76 -9.34
CA PRO A 67 -7.26 5.12 -9.37
C PRO A 67 -7.92 4.88 -7.99
N SER A 68 -8.64 5.88 -7.48
CA SER A 68 -9.09 5.86 -6.08
C SER A 68 -10.30 4.95 -5.82
N ALA A 69 -11.07 4.62 -6.86
CA ALA A 69 -12.30 3.82 -6.75
C ALA A 69 -13.29 4.32 -5.66
N THR A 70 -13.59 5.63 -5.66
CA THR A 70 -14.45 6.27 -4.63
C THR A 70 -15.78 6.80 -5.16
N PHE A 71 -16.19 6.44 -6.38
CA PHE A 71 -17.55 6.74 -6.82
C PHE A 71 -18.55 5.92 -6.01
N HIS A 72 -19.68 6.55 -5.69
CA HIS A 72 -20.84 5.84 -5.13
C HIS A 72 -21.68 5.29 -6.29
N GLU A 73 -22.40 4.20 -6.03
CA GLU A 73 -23.47 3.74 -6.90
C GLU A 73 -24.55 4.83 -6.98
N ILE A 74 -24.95 5.18 -8.20
CA ILE A 74 -25.92 6.26 -8.46
C ILE A 74 -27.34 5.69 -8.53
N GLU A 75 -27.50 4.50 -9.11
CA GLU A 75 -28.78 3.83 -9.33
C GLU A 75 -28.62 2.34 -9.05
N GLU A 76 -29.57 1.78 -8.29
CA GLU A 76 -29.58 0.37 -7.93
C GLU A 76 -29.62 -0.54 -9.17
N GLY A 77 -28.66 -1.46 -9.26
CA GLY A 77 -28.56 -2.40 -10.37
C GLY A 77 -27.81 -1.87 -11.59
N VAL A 78 -27.30 -0.64 -11.53
CA VAL A 78 -26.41 -0.06 -12.54
C VAL A 78 -24.97 -0.05 -12.00
N PRO A 79 -23.99 -0.64 -12.71
CA PRO A 79 -22.60 -0.58 -12.29
C PRO A 79 -22.10 0.86 -12.10
N ASP A 80 -21.31 1.07 -11.06
CA ASP A 80 -20.68 2.36 -10.81
C ASP A 80 -19.52 2.64 -11.80
N PHE A 81 -18.92 3.82 -11.65
CA PHE A 81 -17.78 4.24 -12.49
C PHE A 81 -16.42 3.73 -11.98
N ASN A 82 -16.38 3.00 -10.87
CA ASN A 82 -15.10 2.58 -10.31
C ASN A 82 -14.41 1.55 -11.22
N PRO A 83 -13.06 1.57 -11.29
CA PRO A 83 -12.15 2.52 -10.65
C PRO A 83 -11.84 3.77 -11.50
N MET A 84 -12.41 3.88 -12.71
CA MET A 84 -11.94 4.74 -13.80
C MET A 84 -10.44 4.51 -14.12
N GLY A 85 -9.75 5.53 -14.64
CA GLY A 85 -8.32 5.49 -14.95
C GLY A 85 -8.01 5.03 -16.38
N CYS A 86 -6.77 5.27 -16.80
CA CYS A 86 -6.25 4.78 -18.08
C CYS A 86 -4.75 4.49 -18.00
N ASN A 87 -4.19 3.87 -19.03
CA ASN A 87 -2.77 3.55 -19.10
C ASN A 87 -1.88 4.80 -19.04
N LYS A 88 -2.32 5.93 -19.61
CA LYS A 88 -1.58 7.20 -19.59
C LYS A 88 -1.57 7.83 -18.19
N GLY A 89 -2.69 7.76 -17.48
CA GLY A 89 -2.79 8.22 -16.10
C GLY A 89 -1.99 7.37 -15.13
N ALA A 90 -1.94 6.05 -15.36
CA ALA A 90 -1.14 5.13 -14.56
C ALA A 90 0.39 5.33 -14.68
N CYS A 91 0.85 6.11 -15.67
CA CYS A 91 2.26 6.44 -15.88
C CYS A 91 2.55 7.95 -15.83
N TRP A 92 1.72 8.73 -15.11
CA TRP A 92 1.87 10.18 -15.04
C TRP A 92 2.98 10.66 -14.08
N SER A 93 3.19 9.94 -12.97
CA SER A 93 4.23 10.26 -11.98
C SER A 93 5.63 10.17 -12.60
N GLN A 94 6.44 11.21 -12.38
CA GLN A 94 7.83 11.33 -12.82
C GLN A 94 8.80 11.22 -11.64
#